data_AF-A0AAV5KHK8-F1
#
_entry.id   AF-A0AAV5KHK8-F1
#
_cell.length_a   1.000
_cell.length_b   1.000
_cell.length_c   1.000
_cell.angle_alpha   90.00
_cell.angle_beta   90.00
_cell.angle_gamma   90.00
#
_symmetry.space_group_name_H-M   'P 1'
#
loop_
_entity.id
_entity.type
_entity.pdbx_description
1 polymer ?
#
loop_
_entity_poly.entity_id
_entity_poly.type
_entity_poly.pdbx_seq_one_letter_code
_entity_poly.pdbx_strand_id
1 'polypeptide(L)'
;MPQLNLDYDHFTLSAMLRACAGLSAIELGRQVHAYLIRKVYDVGSDVFLQSTLSEMYGKCGLVAKVFQVFSLLGLSFEGQKKRDVVLWSSMLGVYGRNGYFEEVILLYKEMLKEKIKPDEVAFVTVISACSHTGQVKLGIEYFESMTRGYKLVPGPEHYSCLVDLLRRTGKLDKAWEVVNEMLQKGHDNGSISMWCTLLSACVDLGNIELGKFAAQKALELDPQNAGIYVLLSNLYAKFGRWDEFGQLREMMKHGGLKKDAGCSWIEKKLRDAEISLPIVYGNAAFWLWEKGEWQSRKWKVYFHGARNKDLDVVIKLAVFSCIQVSITPRELWSPNHLNYGIRMG
;
A
#
# COMPACT_ATOMS: atom_id res chain seq x y z
N MET A 1 -23.19 -14.84 -21.05
CA MET A 1 -23.84 -14.72 -22.37
C MET A 1 -24.04 -16.07 -23.09
N PRO A 2 -24.51 -17.17 -22.46
CA PRO A 2 -24.77 -18.42 -23.22
C PRO A 2 -26.04 -18.36 -24.08
N GLN A 3 -27.00 -17.51 -23.72
CA GLN A 3 -28.30 -17.41 -24.40
C GLN A 3 -28.25 -16.64 -25.72
N LEU A 4 -27.16 -15.92 -26.01
CA LEU A 4 -27.01 -15.10 -27.22
C LEU A 4 -25.98 -15.64 -28.21
N ASN A 5 -25.28 -16.75 -27.88
CA ASN A 5 -24.24 -17.35 -28.72
C ASN A 5 -23.12 -16.37 -29.15
N LEU A 6 -22.90 -15.31 -28.38
CA LEU A 6 -21.87 -14.30 -28.61
C LEU A 6 -20.60 -14.72 -27.88
N ASP A 7 -19.50 -14.78 -28.62
CA ASP A 7 -18.16 -14.93 -28.03
C ASP A 7 -17.78 -13.67 -27.24
N TYR A 8 -17.05 -13.86 -26.14
CA TYR A 8 -16.52 -12.75 -25.36
C TYR A 8 -15.41 -12.04 -26.14
N ASP A 9 -15.58 -10.74 -26.36
CA ASP A 9 -14.55 -9.90 -26.95
C ASP A 9 -13.47 -9.48 -25.93
N HIS A 10 -12.41 -8.85 -26.41
CA HIS A 10 -11.27 -8.38 -25.60
C HIS A 10 -11.72 -7.43 -24.48
N PHE A 11 -12.73 -6.58 -24.74
CA PHE A 11 -13.29 -5.64 -23.77
C PHE A 11 -14.01 -6.37 -22.63
N THR A 12 -14.85 -7.35 -22.95
CA THR A 12 -15.58 -8.15 -21.96
C THR A 12 -14.62 -8.92 -21.06
N LEU A 13 -13.58 -9.52 -21.63
CA LEU A 13 -12.58 -10.26 -20.88
C LEU A 13 -11.71 -9.35 -20.01
N SER A 14 -11.34 -8.15 -20.49
CA SER A 14 -10.67 -7.14 -19.68
C SER A 14 -11.53 -6.69 -18.50
N ALA A 15 -12.82 -6.44 -18.72
CA ALA A 15 -13.75 -6.08 -17.64
C ALA A 15 -13.87 -7.18 -16.59
N MET A 16 -13.98 -8.45 -17.02
CA MET A 16 -13.97 -9.61 -16.11
C MET A 16 -12.68 -9.70 -15.28
N LEU A 17 -11.52 -9.51 -15.92
CA LEU A 17 -10.23 -9.51 -15.22
C LEU A 17 -10.13 -8.37 -14.20
N ARG A 18 -10.60 -7.16 -14.54
CA ARG A 18 -10.63 -6.01 -13.61
C ARG A 18 -11.56 -6.28 -12.42
N ALA A 19 -12.72 -6.91 -12.64
CA ALA A 19 -13.61 -7.32 -11.57
C ALA A 19 -12.95 -8.36 -10.65
N CYS A 20 -12.29 -9.37 -11.23
CA CYS A 20 -11.53 -10.36 -10.46
C CYS A 20 -10.41 -9.70 -9.64
N ALA A 21 -9.71 -8.72 -10.23
CA ALA A 21 -8.66 -7.96 -9.57
C ALA A 21 -9.19 -7.15 -8.37
N GLY A 22 -10.34 -6.49 -8.54
CA GLY A 22 -10.97 -5.69 -7.47
C GLY A 22 -11.51 -6.54 -6.32
N LEU A 23 -11.95 -7.77 -6.60
CA LEU A 23 -12.45 -8.72 -5.60
C LEU A 23 -11.35 -9.63 -5.04
N SER A 24 -10.11 -9.51 -5.50
CA SER A 24 -9.02 -10.47 -5.24
C SER A 24 -9.42 -11.93 -5.52
N ALA A 25 -10.31 -12.14 -6.49
CA ALA A 25 -10.91 -13.44 -6.82
C ALA A 25 -10.01 -14.25 -7.76
N ILE A 26 -8.91 -14.77 -7.23
CA ILE A 26 -7.84 -15.38 -8.03
C ILE A 26 -8.31 -16.59 -8.86
N GLU A 27 -9.17 -17.45 -8.33
CA GLU A 27 -9.60 -18.64 -9.06
C GLU A 27 -10.50 -18.27 -10.25
N LEU A 28 -11.35 -17.26 -10.12
CA LEU A 28 -12.11 -16.71 -11.25
C LEU A 28 -11.18 -16.06 -12.27
N GLY A 29 -10.19 -15.27 -11.81
CA GLY A 29 -9.19 -14.66 -12.69
C GLY A 29 -8.41 -15.69 -13.49
N ARG A 30 -8.08 -16.85 -12.89
CA ARG A 30 -7.44 -17.98 -13.60
C ARG A 30 -8.34 -18.63 -14.63
N GLN A 31 -9.64 -18.76 -14.35
CA GLN A 31 -10.60 -19.27 -15.34
C GLN A 31 -10.71 -18.35 -16.55
N VAL A 32 -10.79 -17.03 -16.33
CA VAL A 32 -10.80 -16.02 -17.40
C VAL A 32 -9.48 -16.06 -18.19
N HIS A 33 -8.33 -16.16 -17.51
CA HIS A 33 -7.04 -16.31 -18.17
C HIS A 33 -6.95 -17.60 -19.01
N ALA A 34 -7.44 -18.73 -18.49
CA ALA A 34 -7.45 -19.97 -19.23
C ALA A 34 -8.39 -19.92 -20.45
N TYR A 35 -9.49 -19.18 -20.36
CA TYR A 35 -10.37 -18.91 -21.49
C TYR A 35 -9.64 -18.08 -22.56
N LEU A 36 -8.94 -17.01 -22.15
CA LEU A 36 -8.15 -16.15 -23.04
C LEU A 36 -7.13 -16.94 -23.87
N ILE A 37 -6.32 -17.78 -23.23
CA ILE A 37 -5.31 -18.60 -23.91
C ILE A 37 -5.93 -19.54 -24.96
N ARG A 38 -7.16 -20.04 -24.72
CA ARG A 38 -7.82 -21.01 -25.62
C ARG A 38 -8.55 -20.37 -26.79
N LYS A 39 -9.00 -19.12 -26.65
CA LYS A 39 -9.95 -18.49 -27.57
C LYS A 39 -9.39 -17.29 -28.31
N VAL A 40 -8.42 -16.59 -27.74
CA VAL A 40 -7.79 -15.43 -28.35
C VAL A 40 -6.48 -15.87 -29.00
N TYR A 41 -6.43 -15.79 -30.33
CA TYR A 41 -5.31 -16.28 -31.15
C TYR A 41 -3.98 -15.60 -30.82
N ASP A 42 -4.00 -14.34 -30.38
CA ASP A 42 -2.79 -13.57 -30.11
C ASP A 42 -2.93 -12.63 -28.90
N VAL A 43 -3.02 -13.22 -27.70
CA VAL A 43 -2.93 -12.47 -26.43
C VAL A 43 -1.55 -11.79 -26.30
N GLY A 44 -0.53 -12.30 -27.00
CA GLY A 44 0.85 -11.80 -27.00
C GLY A 44 1.04 -10.48 -27.74
N SER A 45 0.15 -10.09 -28.65
CA SER A 45 0.24 -8.76 -29.28
C SER A 45 -0.63 -7.70 -28.64
N ASP A 46 -1.59 -8.08 -27.79
CA ASP A 46 -2.50 -7.16 -27.10
C ASP A 46 -1.92 -6.67 -25.76
N VAL A 47 -1.17 -5.58 -25.83
CA VAL A 47 -0.57 -4.89 -24.66
C VAL A 47 -1.61 -4.53 -23.60
N PHE A 48 -2.83 -4.14 -24.01
CA PHE A 48 -3.88 -3.75 -23.08
C PHE A 48 -4.38 -4.95 -22.27
N LEU A 49 -4.58 -6.09 -22.94
CA LEU A 49 -4.97 -7.33 -22.29
C LEU A 49 -3.86 -7.86 -21.38
N GLN A 50 -2.59 -7.76 -21.80
CA GLN A 50 -1.42 -8.11 -20.99
C GLN A 50 -1.33 -7.28 -19.71
N SER A 51 -1.43 -5.96 -19.82
CA SER A 51 -1.40 -5.07 -18.65
C SER A 51 -2.57 -5.34 -17.71
N THR A 52 -3.76 -5.63 -18.24
CA THR A 52 -4.93 -5.99 -17.42
C THR A 52 -4.74 -7.33 -16.69
N LEU A 53 -4.15 -8.32 -17.36
CA LEU A 53 -3.87 -9.62 -16.77
C LEU A 53 -2.77 -9.54 -15.69
N SER A 54 -1.71 -8.77 -15.95
CA SER A 54 -0.67 -8.42 -14.97
C SER A 54 -1.28 -7.71 -13.76
N GLU A 55 -2.19 -6.76 -13.97
CA GLU A 55 -2.89 -6.06 -12.89
C GLU A 55 -3.74 -7.01 -12.04
N MET A 56 -4.43 -7.97 -12.66
CA MET A 56 -5.24 -8.98 -11.96
C MET A 56 -4.38 -9.86 -11.06
N TYR A 57 -3.30 -10.44 -11.59
CA TYR A 57 -2.38 -11.24 -10.78
C TYR A 57 -1.66 -10.40 -9.72
N GLY A 58 -1.29 -9.16 -10.06
CA GLY A 58 -0.64 -8.21 -9.16
C GLY A 58 -1.50 -7.84 -7.95
N LYS A 59 -2.79 -7.54 -8.15
CA LYS A 59 -3.75 -7.27 -7.06
C LYS A 59 -4.06 -8.51 -6.20
N CYS A 60 -3.82 -9.71 -6.73
CA CYS A 60 -3.91 -10.95 -5.97
C CYS A 60 -2.59 -11.36 -5.30
N GLY A 61 -1.55 -10.52 -5.34
CA GLY A 61 -0.25 -10.79 -4.72
C GLY A 61 0.63 -11.82 -5.44
N LEU A 62 0.28 -12.23 -6.66
CA LEU A 62 1.00 -13.25 -7.42
C LEU A 62 2.02 -12.65 -8.39
N VAL A 63 3.02 -11.93 -7.85
CA VAL A 63 4.03 -11.21 -8.64
C VAL A 63 4.85 -12.13 -9.55
N ALA A 64 5.12 -13.37 -9.14
CA ALA A 64 5.78 -14.36 -9.99
C ALA A 64 4.99 -14.65 -11.28
N LYS A 65 3.64 -14.66 -11.22
CA LYS A 65 2.79 -14.83 -12.40
C LYS A 65 2.78 -13.59 -13.27
N VAL A 66 2.91 -12.41 -12.68
CA VAL A 66 3.02 -11.13 -13.40
C VAL A 66 4.28 -11.14 -14.28
N PHE A 67 5.41 -11.61 -13.75
CA PHE A 67 6.63 -11.79 -14.54
C PHE A 67 6.46 -12.82 -15.66
N GLN A 68 5.77 -13.93 -15.41
CA GLN A 68 5.47 -14.94 -16.44
C GLN A 68 4.63 -14.34 -17.57
N VAL A 69 3.56 -13.62 -17.24
CA VAL A 69 2.71 -12.90 -18.21
C VAL A 69 3.55 -11.93 -19.04
N PHE A 70 4.40 -11.13 -18.40
CA PHE A 70 5.28 -10.18 -19.08
C PHE A 70 6.36 -10.83 -19.97
N SER A 71 6.87 -12.00 -19.56
CA SER A 71 7.93 -12.71 -20.27
C SER A 71 7.39 -13.52 -21.45
N LEU A 72 6.26 -14.20 -21.25
CA LEU A 72 5.66 -15.09 -22.25
C LEU A 72 4.92 -14.31 -23.35
N LEU A 73 4.30 -13.18 -22.99
CA LEU A 73 3.46 -12.42 -23.92
C LEU A 73 4.22 -11.28 -24.62
N GLY A 74 5.52 -11.11 -24.33
CA GLY A 74 6.41 -10.22 -25.10
C GLY A 74 7.01 -10.88 -26.34
N LEU A 75 6.62 -12.10 -26.68
CA LEU A 75 7.04 -12.80 -27.90
C LEU A 75 5.88 -12.72 -28.89
N SER A 76 5.97 -11.82 -29.88
CA SER A 76 5.09 -11.94 -31.05
C SER A 76 5.45 -13.21 -31.83
N PHE A 77 4.51 -13.72 -32.63
CA PHE A 77 4.77 -14.82 -33.58
C PHE A 77 5.92 -14.51 -34.57
N GLU A 78 6.31 -13.24 -34.69
CA GLU A 78 7.40 -12.75 -35.54
C GLU A 78 8.72 -12.51 -34.78
N GLY A 79 8.79 -12.88 -33.49
CA GLY A 79 10.00 -12.74 -32.68
C GLY A 79 10.34 -11.30 -32.26
N GLN A 80 9.42 -10.35 -32.46
CA GLN A 80 9.60 -8.96 -32.03
C GLN A 80 8.91 -8.67 -30.69
N LYS A 81 9.67 -8.16 -29.72
CA LYS A 81 9.14 -7.65 -28.46
C LYS A 81 8.39 -6.34 -28.70
N LYS A 82 7.06 -6.39 -28.75
CA LYS A 82 6.22 -5.19 -28.76
C LYS A 82 5.81 -4.81 -27.33
N ARG A 83 6.76 -4.33 -26.54
CA ARG A 83 6.50 -3.75 -25.22
C ARG A 83 6.46 -2.24 -25.34
N ASP A 84 5.36 -1.62 -24.96
CA ASP A 84 5.26 -0.17 -24.91
C ASP A 84 5.41 0.36 -23.48
N VAL A 85 5.36 1.68 -23.35
CA VAL A 85 5.47 2.36 -22.04
C VAL A 85 4.37 1.91 -21.07
N VAL A 86 3.17 1.60 -21.54
CA VAL A 86 2.02 1.24 -20.70
C VAL A 86 2.26 -0.09 -19.99
N LEU A 87 2.77 -1.10 -20.71
CA LEU A 87 3.07 -2.40 -20.11
C LEU A 87 4.21 -2.29 -19.09
N TRP A 88 5.26 -1.53 -19.39
CA TRP A 88 6.38 -1.31 -18.45
C TRP A 88 5.95 -0.54 -17.20
N SER A 89 5.17 0.54 -17.34
CA SER A 89 4.64 1.30 -16.21
C SER A 89 3.67 0.45 -15.37
N SER A 90 2.87 -0.41 -15.99
CA SER A 90 2.04 -1.41 -15.29
C SER A 90 2.89 -2.38 -14.46
N MET A 91 3.97 -2.92 -15.04
CA MET A 91 4.90 -3.80 -14.33
C MET A 91 5.54 -3.12 -13.13
N LEU A 92 6.08 -1.91 -13.32
CA LEU A 92 6.65 -1.11 -12.23
C LEU A 92 5.61 -0.93 -11.11
N GLY A 93 4.38 -0.51 -11.47
CA GLY A 93 3.30 -0.26 -10.51
C GLY A 93 2.83 -1.50 -9.76
N VAL A 94 2.84 -2.68 -10.39
CA VAL A 94 2.52 -3.95 -9.74
C VAL A 94 3.60 -4.35 -8.74
N TYR A 95 4.87 -4.27 -9.11
CA TYR A 95 5.99 -4.59 -8.22
C TYR A 95 6.06 -3.62 -7.04
N GLY A 96 5.90 -2.32 -7.29
CA GLY A 96 5.91 -1.28 -6.27
C GLY A 96 4.81 -1.46 -5.21
N ARG A 97 3.58 -1.73 -5.64
CA ARG A 97 2.46 -1.99 -4.69
C ARG A 97 2.63 -3.26 -3.87
N ASN A 98 3.34 -4.26 -4.40
CA ASN A 98 3.60 -5.51 -3.71
C ASN A 98 4.90 -5.48 -2.86
N GLY A 99 5.56 -4.32 -2.76
CA GLY A 99 6.72 -4.13 -1.89
C GLY A 99 8.06 -4.58 -2.45
N TYR A 100 8.13 -4.96 -3.73
CA TYR A 100 9.35 -5.39 -4.42
C TYR A 100 10.14 -4.18 -4.96
N PHE A 101 10.56 -3.30 -4.06
CA PHE A 101 11.12 -1.99 -4.40
C PHE A 101 12.51 -2.04 -5.05
N GLU A 102 13.35 -2.99 -4.67
CA GLU A 102 14.64 -3.25 -5.32
C GLU A 102 14.43 -3.65 -6.80
N GLU A 103 13.46 -4.53 -7.03
CA GLU A 103 13.09 -5.01 -8.36
C GLU A 103 12.46 -3.91 -9.22
N VAL A 104 11.71 -2.96 -8.63
CA VAL A 104 11.23 -1.77 -9.35
C VAL A 104 12.40 -0.99 -9.96
N ILE A 105 13.47 -0.76 -9.19
CA ILE A 105 14.65 -0.01 -9.66
C ILE A 105 15.37 -0.80 -10.77
N LEU A 106 15.46 -2.13 -10.65
CA LEU A 106 16.04 -2.98 -11.69
C LEU A 106 15.20 -2.99 -12.97
N LEU A 107 13.88 -3.12 -12.85
CA LEU A 107 12.93 -3.07 -13.97
C LEU A 107 12.98 -1.73 -14.69
N TYR A 108 13.07 -0.63 -13.94
CA TYR A 108 13.21 0.72 -14.52
C TYR A 108 14.50 0.84 -15.33
N LYS A 109 15.63 0.33 -14.81
CA LYS A 109 16.89 0.29 -15.57
C LYS A 109 16.78 -0.55 -16.84
N GLU A 110 16.03 -1.65 -16.81
CA GLU A 110 15.80 -2.49 -17.98
C GLU A 110 14.92 -1.81 -19.03
N MET A 111 13.86 -1.11 -18.60
CA MET A 111 13.03 -0.27 -19.48
C MET A 111 13.88 0.75 -20.25
N LEU A 112 14.83 1.40 -19.56
CA LEU A 112 15.75 2.36 -20.18
C LEU A 112 16.71 1.69 -21.18
N LYS A 113 17.20 0.48 -20.90
CA LYS A 113 18.05 -0.28 -21.84
C LYS A 113 17.29 -0.70 -23.10
N GLU A 114 15.99 -1.04 -22.97
CA GLU A 114 15.11 -1.28 -24.12
C GLU A 114 14.74 0.03 -24.86
N LYS A 115 15.33 1.18 -24.47
CA LYS A 115 15.12 2.51 -25.06
C LYS A 115 13.68 3.01 -24.99
N ILE A 116 12.91 2.49 -24.04
CA ILE A 116 11.53 2.90 -23.81
C ILE A 116 11.55 4.09 -22.86
N LYS A 117 10.94 5.20 -23.30
CA LYS A 117 10.88 6.43 -22.51
C LYS A 117 9.89 6.24 -21.35
N PRO A 118 10.30 6.47 -20.10
CA PRO A 118 9.39 6.48 -18.97
C PRO A 118 8.37 7.61 -19.06
N ASP A 119 7.16 7.32 -18.59
CA ASP A 119 6.11 8.32 -18.38
C ASP A 119 6.08 8.78 -16.91
N GLU A 120 5.17 9.70 -16.61
CA GLU A 120 4.96 10.24 -15.26
C GLU A 120 4.71 9.12 -14.23
N VAL A 121 3.92 8.09 -14.60
CA VAL A 121 3.58 6.98 -13.71
C VAL A 121 4.81 6.14 -13.35
N ALA A 122 5.70 5.87 -14.31
CA ALA A 122 6.96 5.20 -14.06
C ALA A 122 7.85 6.00 -13.08
N PHE A 123 7.91 7.33 -13.23
CA PHE A 123 8.67 8.19 -12.33
C PHE A 123 8.12 8.21 -10.90
N VAL A 124 6.80 8.33 -10.71
CA VAL A 124 6.18 8.20 -9.37
C VAL A 124 6.59 6.89 -8.73
N THR A 125 6.50 5.79 -9.48
CA THR A 125 6.76 4.45 -8.96
C THR A 125 8.21 4.25 -8.56
N VAL A 126 9.17 4.68 -9.39
CA VAL A 126 10.60 4.52 -9.09
C VAL A 126 11.07 5.42 -7.95
N ILE A 127 10.56 6.67 -7.86
CA ILE A 127 10.89 7.58 -6.75
C ILE A 127 10.31 7.03 -5.43
N SER A 128 9.09 6.50 -5.46
CA SER A 128 8.49 5.80 -4.31
C SER A 128 9.33 4.60 -3.88
N ALA A 129 9.83 3.80 -4.82
CA ALA A 129 10.74 2.68 -4.51
C ALA A 129 12.06 3.15 -3.85
N CYS A 130 12.61 4.29 -4.28
CA CYS A 130 13.75 4.92 -3.61
C CYS A 130 13.42 5.33 -2.17
N SER A 131 12.19 5.80 -1.89
CA SER A 131 11.74 6.09 -0.52
C SER A 131 11.74 4.85 0.37
N HIS A 132 11.23 3.74 -0.16
CA HIS A 132 11.17 2.48 0.58
C HIS A 132 12.52 1.79 0.77
N THR A 133 13.48 2.02 -0.13
CA THR A 133 14.85 1.49 -0.01
C THR A 133 15.82 2.47 0.66
N GLY A 134 15.38 3.69 1.01
CA GLY A 134 16.21 4.73 1.63
C GLY A 134 17.23 5.38 0.69
N GLN A 135 17.12 5.17 -0.62
CA GLN A 135 18.06 5.67 -1.63
C GLN A 135 17.79 7.13 -2.00
N VAL A 136 18.03 8.06 -1.07
CA VAL A 136 17.69 9.49 -1.25
C VAL A 136 18.33 10.14 -2.46
N LYS A 137 19.64 9.93 -2.66
CA LYS A 137 20.37 10.52 -3.79
C LYS A 137 19.76 10.08 -5.11
N LEU A 138 19.51 8.78 -5.26
CA LEU A 138 18.93 8.20 -6.46
C LEU A 138 17.50 8.71 -6.72
N GLY A 139 16.67 8.84 -5.67
CA GLY A 139 15.32 9.37 -5.81
C GLY A 139 15.29 10.83 -6.29
N ILE A 140 16.21 11.67 -5.79
CA ILE A 140 16.37 13.05 -6.24
C ILE A 140 16.89 13.08 -7.69
N GLU A 141 17.88 12.27 -8.02
CA GLU A 141 18.40 12.14 -9.40
C GLU A 141 17.29 11.75 -10.39
N TYR A 142 16.39 10.81 -10.03
CA TYR A 142 15.27 10.46 -10.88
C TYR A 142 14.29 11.61 -11.07
N PHE A 143 13.95 12.35 -10.01
CA PHE A 143 13.09 13.53 -10.12
C PHE A 143 13.72 14.65 -10.97
N GLU A 144 15.02 14.92 -10.81
CA GLU A 144 15.73 15.88 -11.66
C GLU A 144 15.80 15.41 -13.12
N SER A 145 16.00 14.11 -13.36
CA SER A 145 16.02 13.54 -14.70
C SER A 145 14.66 13.65 -15.40
N MET A 146 13.57 13.49 -14.65
CA MET A 146 12.20 13.66 -15.16
C MET A 146 12.00 15.07 -15.73
N THR A 147 12.41 16.10 -14.98
CA THR A 147 12.23 17.51 -15.36
C THR A 147 13.22 17.96 -16.44
N ARG A 148 14.52 17.72 -16.26
CA ARG A 148 15.58 18.21 -17.15
C ARG A 148 15.80 17.31 -18.36
N GLY A 149 15.78 16.00 -18.15
CA GLY A 149 16.07 14.99 -19.18
C GLY A 149 14.86 14.65 -20.04
N TYR A 150 13.73 14.31 -19.40
CA TYR A 150 12.51 13.87 -20.08
C TYR A 150 11.51 15.00 -20.34
N LYS A 151 11.73 16.19 -19.76
CA LYS A 151 10.87 17.38 -19.91
C LYS A 151 9.42 17.13 -19.51
N LEU A 152 9.21 16.25 -18.52
CA LEU A 152 7.90 16.00 -17.93
C LEU A 152 7.65 17.01 -16.81
N VAL A 153 6.39 17.40 -16.65
CA VAL A 153 5.96 18.33 -15.60
C VAL A 153 5.64 17.53 -14.33
N PRO A 154 6.31 17.76 -13.19
CA PRO A 154 6.00 17.03 -11.97
C PRO A 154 4.62 17.40 -11.44
N GLY A 155 3.72 16.42 -11.36
CA GLY A 155 2.45 16.55 -10.63
C GLY A 155 2.59 16.34 -9.11
N PRO A 156 1.52 16.60 -8.32
CA PRO A 156 1.52 16.46 -6.86
C PRO A 156 2.01 15.10 -6.33
N GLU A 157 1.71 14.02 -7.05
CA GLU A 157 2.14 12.66 -6.67
C GLU A 157 3.68 12.49 -6.67
N HIS A 158 4.38 13.19 -7.57
CA HIS A 158 5.86 13.17 -7.61
C HIS A 158 6.45 13.88 -6.39
N TYR A 159 5.89 15.05 -6.05
CA TYR A 159 6.28 15.78 -4.84
C TYR A 159 5.95 15.00 -3.57
N SER A 160 4.79 14.33 -3.52
CA SER A 160 4.45 13.43 -2.40
C SER A 160 5.51 12.34 -2.20
N CYS A 161 6.02 11.74 -3.27
CA CYS A 161 7.07 10.73 -3.19
C CYS A 161 8.41 11.32 -2.69
N LEU A 162 8.78 12.53 -3.10
CA LEU A 162 9.96 13.22 -2.60
C LEU A 162 9.84 13.60 -1.13
N VAL A 163 8.67 14.09 -0.70
CA VAL A 163 8.40 14.41 0.71
C VAL A 163 8.50 13.14 1.55
N ASP A 164 7.97 12.00 1.08
CA ASP A 164 8.10 10.71 1.78
C ASP A 164 9.56 10.26 1.89
N LEU A 165 10.34 10.39 0.80
CA LEU A 165 11.76 10.07 0.75
C LEU A 165 12.57 10.90 1.77
N LEU A 166 12.30 12.20 1.87
CA LEU A 166 12.97 13.12 2.80
C LEU A 166 12.51 12.91 4.24
N ARG A 167 11.23 12.63 4.45
CA ARG A 167 10.67 12.23 5.76
C ARG A 167 11.44 11.06 6.35
N ARG A 168 11.61 9.98 5.60
CA ARG A 168 12.25 8.74 6.08
C ARG A 168 13.73 8.92 6.42
N THR A 169 14.36 9.97 5.93
CA THR A 169 15.74 10.32 6.27
C THR A 169 15.88 11.44 7.29
N GLY A 170 14.77 11.85 7.90
CA GLY A 170 14.75 12.84 8.97
C GLY A 170 14.97 14.28 8.51
N LYS A 171 14.90 14.56 7.20
CA LYS A 171 15.20 15.88 6.63
C LYS A 171 13.93 16.71 6.45
N LEU A 172 13.29 17.08 7.57
CA LEU A 172 12.01 17.81 7.54
C LEU A 172 12.11 19.15 6.81
N ASP A 173 13.17 19.91 7.06
CA ASP A 173 13.35 21.24 6.45
C ASP A 173 13.38 21.16 4.92
N LYS A 174 14.10 20.17 4.39
CA LYS A 174 14.13 19.90 2.95
C LYS A 174 12.80 19.43 2.42
N ALA A 175 12.06 18.62 3.19
CA ALA A 175 10.72 18.18 2.80
C ALA A 175 9.78 19.38 2.66
N TRP A 176 9.90 20.38 3.55
CA TRP A 176 9.15 21.63 3.47
C TRP A 176 9.60 22.53 2.30
N GLU A 177 10.91 22.63 2.03
CA GLU A 177 11.43 23.34 0.85
C GLU A 177 10.82 22.80 -0.45
N VAL A 178 10.74 21.48 -0.60
CA VAL A 178 10.14 20.82 -1.78
C VAL A 178 8.65 21.17 -1.92
N VAL A 179 7.90 21.18 -0.82
CA VAL A 179 6.46 21.56 -0.84
C VAL A 179 6.30 23.03 -1.21
N ASN A 180 7.13 23.93 -0.67
CA ASN A 180 7.09 25.34 -1.02
C ASN A 180 7.44 25.60 -2.49
N GLU A 181 8.47 24.91 -3.01
CA GLU A 181 8.84 25.00 -4.42
C GLU A 181 7.66 24.58 -5.31
N MET A 182 6.95 23.50 -4.97
CA MET A 182 5.75 23.08 -5.68
C MET A 182 4.67 24.17 -5.66
N LEU A 183 4.36 24.73 -4.49
CA LEU A 183 3.32 25.76 -4.34
C LEU A 183 3.65 27.03 -5.15
N GLN A 184 4.93 27.41 -5.20
CA GLN A 184 5.39 28.57 -5.98
C GLN A 184 5.26 28.37 -7.50
N LYS A 185 5.36 27.13 -7.99
CA LYS A 185 5.21 26.79 -9.41
C LYS A 185 3.75 26.80 -9.90
N GLY A 186 2.79 27.20 -9.06
CA GLY A 186 1.39 27.32 -9.45
C GLY A 186 0.64 25.99 -9.50
N HIS A 187 1.16 24.94 -8.85
CA HIS A 187 0.39 23.72 -8.64
C HIS A 187 -0.67 23.98 -7.55
N ASP A 188 -1.95 23.86 -7.93
CA ASP A 188 -3.10 24.02 -7.03
C ASP A 188 -2.93 23.20 -5.76
N ASN A 189 -2.97 23.88 -4.60
CA ASN A 189 -3.14 23.44 -3.20
C ASN A 189 -2.53 22.09 -2.73
N GLY A 190 -1.68 21.41 -3.51
CA GLY A 190 -1.15 20.06 -3.25
C GLY A 190 -2.20 18.92 -3.33
N SER A 191 -1.75 17.67 -3.13
CA SER A 191 -2.64 16.52 -2.95
C SER A 191 -2.82 16.18 -1.46
N ILE A 192 -3.93 15.54 -1.11
CA ILE A 192 -4.19 15.04 0.25
C ILE A 192 -3.04 14.12 0.70
N SER A 193 -2.57 13.24 -0.18
CA SER A 193 -1.46 12.31 0.09
C SER A 193 -0.17 13.03 0.48
N MET A 194 0.17 14.10 -0.24
CA MET A 194 1.36 14.91 0.04
C MET A 194 1.27 15.57 1.42
N TRP A 195 0.15 16.23 1.74
CA TRP A 195 -0.04 16.87 3.04
C TRP A 195 -0.08 15.86 4.19
N CYS A 196 -0.72 14.70 4.00
CA CYS A 196 -0.68 13.61 4.96
C CYS A 196 0.75 13.07 5.18
N THR A 197 1.56 13.02 4.12
CA THR A 197 2.97 12.60 4.21
C THR A 197 3.79 13.63 4.98
N LEU A 198 3.59 14.93 4.74
CA LEU A 198 4.25 16.01 5.49
C LEU A 198 3.81 16.04 6.96
N LEU A 199 2.51 15.86 7.24
CA LEU A 199 1.99 15.72 8.60
C LEU A 199 2.61 14.52 9.30
N SER A 200 2.72 13.37 8.61
CA SER A 200 3.39 12.20 9.16
C SER A 200 4.87 12.48 9.46
N ALA A 201 5.56 13.24 8.61
CA ALA A 201 6.93 13.67 8.88
C ALA A 201 7.02 14.57 10.13
N CYS A 202 6.04 15.44 10.33
CA CYS A 202 5.95 16.28 11.53
C CYS A 202 5.66 15.45 12.79
N VAL A 203 4.84 14.41 12.68
CA VAL A 203 4.64 13.44 13.77
C VAL A 203 5.98 12.78 14.11
N ASP A 204 6.73 12.32 13.12
CA ASP A 204 8.00 11.62 13.35
C ASP A 204 9.09 12.52 13.95
N LEU A 205 9.22 13.75 13.43
CA LEU A 205 10.37 14.65 13.66
C LEU A 205 10.09 15.82 14.61
N GLY A 206 8.82 16.06 14.95
CA GLY A 206 8.42 16.94 16.06
C GLY A 206 8.19 18.42 15.79
N ASN A 207 7.80 18.76 14.56
CA ASN A 207 7.36 20.12 14.24
C ASN A 207 5.82 20.23 14.33
N ILE A 208 5.31 20.62 15.49
CA ILE A 208 3.87 20.67 15.75
C ILE A 208 3.16 21.70 14.86
N GLU A 209 3.74 22.89 14.69
CA GLU A 209 3.11 23.98 13.95
C GLU A 209 3.03 23.69 12.45
N LEU A 210 4.11 23.13 11.87
CA LEU A 210 4.06 22.65 10.48
C LEU A 210 3.07 21.49 10.32
N GLY A 211 2.97 20.60 11.31
CA GLY A 211 1.99 19.51 11.32
C GLY A 211 0.56 20.02 11.31
N LYS A 212 0.23 21.02 12.14
CA LYS A 212 -1.10 21.66 12.12
C LYS A 212 -1.42 22.29 10.77
N PHE A 213 -0.47 23.02 10.19
CA PHE A 213 -0.62 23.63 8.88
C PHE A 213 -0.88 22.57 7.79
N ALA A 214 -0.09 21.49 7.78
CA ALA A 214 -0.28 20.38 6.83
C ALA A 214 -1.65 19.70 7.00
N ALA A 215 -2.08 19.48 8.23
CA ALA A 215 -3.41 18.92 8.50
C ALA A 215 -4.54 19.85 8.03
N GLN A 216 -4.42 21.16 8.27
CA GLN A 216 -5.38 22.15 7.80
C GLN A 216 -5.47 22.13 6.27
N LYS A 217 -4.34 22.12 5.57
CA LYS A 217 -4.32 22.05 4.10
C LYS A 217 -4.91 20.76 3.55
N ALA A 218 -4.68 19.63 4.22
CA ALA A 218 -5.30 18.36 3.85
C ALA A 218 -6.82 18.38 4.06
N LEU A 219 -7.31 18.99 5.15
CA LEU A 219 -8.74 19.10 5.46
C LEU A 219 -9.48 20.12 4.59
N GLU A 220 -8.80 21.16 4.10
CA GLU A 220 -9.35 22.08 3.08
C GLU A 220 -9.71 21.32 1.78
N LEU A 221 -8.97 20.24 1.46
CA LEU A 221 -9.21 19.40 0.29
C LEU A 221 -10.29 18.33 0.52
N ASP A 222 -10.29 17.70 1.70
CA ASP A 222 -11.29 16.70 2.09
C ASP A 222 -11.63 16.78 3.58
N PRO A 223 -12.67 17.56 3.95
CA PRO A 223 -13.09 17.72 5.34
C PRO A 223 -13.62 16.43 5.98
N GLN A 224 -13.99 15.42 5.18
CA GLN A 224 -14.58 14.16 5.67
C GLN A 224 -13.55 13.05 5.85
N ASN A 225 -12.25 13.34 5.62
CA ASN A 225 -11.21 12.35 5.69
C ASN A 225 -10.83 12.01 7.15
N ALA A 226 -11.42 10.96 7.71
CA ALA A 226 -11.10 10.49 9.06
C ALA A 226 -9.60 10.20 9.28
N GLY A 227 -8.87 9.83 8.23
CA GLY A 227 -7.42 9.55 8.30
C GLY A 227 -6.59 10.76 8.70
N ILE A 228 -6.95 11.96 8.22
CA ILE A 228 -6.23 13.21 8.53
C ILE A 228 -6.40 13.54 10.02
N TYR A 229 -7.62 13.45 10.54
CA TYR A 229 -7.90 13.67 11.96
C TYR A 229 -7.15 12.69 12.85
N VAL A 230 -7.03 11.42 12.45
CA VAL A 230 -6.26 10.41 13.18
C VAL A 230 -4.77 10.77 13.19
N LEU A 231 -4.19 11.21 12.07
CA LEU A 231 -2.79 11.65 12.01
C LEU A 231 -2.54 12.89 12.88
N LEU A 232 -3.43 13.89 12.84
CA LEU A 232 -3.32 15.08 13.68
C LEU A 232 -3.49 14.73 15.17
N SER A 233 -4.38 13.80 15.50
CA SER A 233 -4.53 13.27 16.87
C SER A 233 -3.24 12.61 17.35
N ASN A 234 -2.56 11.86 16.49
CA ASN A 234 -1.27 11.24 16.82
C ASN A 234 -0.19 12.29 17.07
N LEU A 235 -0.16 13.38 16.29
CA LEU A 235 0.74 14.51 16.52
C LEU A 235 0.51 15.10 17.92
N TYR A 236 -0.73 15.43 18.25
CA TYR A 236 -1.05 16.03 19.54
C TYR A 236 -0.75 15.11 20.72
N ALA A 237 -1.11 13.83 20.62
CA ALA A 237 -0.82 12.85 21.67
C ALA A 237 0.70 12.66 21.87
N LYS A 238 1.48 12.60 20.78
CA LYS A 238 2.94 12.41 20.85
C LYS A 238 3.65 13.58 21.53
N PHE A 239 3.15 14.81 21.34
CA PHE A 239 3.74 16.02 21.90
C PHE A 239 2.98 16.60 23.10
N GLY A 240 2.09 15.81 23.73
CA GLY A 240 1.42 16.18 24.99
C GLY A 240 0.38 17.31 24.88
N ARG A 241 -0.15 17.58 23.68
CA ARG A 241 -1.16 18.62 23.39
C ARG A 241 -2.58 18.08 23.64
N TRP A 242 -2.89 17.76 24.89
CA TRP A 242 -4.11 17.06 25.26
C TRP A 242 -5.38 17.90 25.09
N ASP A 243 -5.29 19.22 25.25
CA ASP A 243 -6.42 20.14 25.06
C ASP A 243 -6.88 20.15 23.61
N GLU A 244 -5.94 20.34 22.67
CA GLU A 244 -6.25 20.29 21.24
C GLU A 244 -6.68 18.89 20.79
N PHE A 245 -6.13 17.83 21.38
CA PHE A 245 -6.57 16.46 21.14
C PHE A 245 -8.04 16.24 21.56
N GLY A 246 -8.45 16.77 22.71
CA GLY A 246 -9.83 16.71 23.19
C GLY A 246 -10.79 17.43 22.25
N GLN A 247 -10.45 18.66 21.86
CA GLN A 247 -11.23 19.46 20.91
C GLN A 247 -11.38 18.75 19.56
N LEU A 248 -10.29 18.17 19.05
CA LEU A 248 -10.28 17.44 17.78
C LEU A 248 -11.21 16.20 17.82
N ARG A 249 -11.23 15.47 18.93
CA ARG A 249 -12.13 14.32 19.10
C ARG A 249 -13.60 14.70 19.16
N GLU A 250 -13.94 15.80 19.83
CA GLU A 250 -15.32 16.30 19.83
C GLU A 250 -15.73 16.77 18.43
N MET A 251 -14.85 17.44 17.68
CA MET A 251 -15.10 17.78 16.27
C MET A 251 -15.38 16.54 15.41
N MET A 252 -14.58 15.47 15.55
CA MET A 252 -14.82 14.21 14.83
C MET A 252 -16.18 13.60 15.16
N LYS A 253 -16.57 13.64 16.44
CA LYS A 253 -17.84 13.10 16.93
C LYS A 253 -19.03 13.89 16.39
N HIS A 254 -18.98 15.22 16.42
CA HIS A 254 -20.00 16.08 15.85
C HIS A 254 -20.11 15.95 14.33
N GLY A 255 -18.98 15.75 13.65
CA GLY A 255 -18.94 15.49 12.20
C GLY A 255 -19.39 14.09 11.78
N GLY A 256 -19.71 13.19 12.73
CA GLY A 256 -20.12 11.82 12.43
C GLY A 256 -18.99 10.94 11.87
N LEU A 257 -17.73 11.39 11.99
CA LEU A 257 -16.56 10.70 11.45
C LEU A 257 -16.24 9.47 12.28
N LYS A 258 -16.21 8.30 11.63
CA LYS A 258 -15.80 7.04 12.25
C LYS A 258 -14.45 6.62 11.70
N LYS A 259 -13.61 6.09 12.59
CA LYS A 259 -12.34 5.47 12.20
C LYS A 259 -12.63 4.13 11.55
N ASP A 260 -12.37 4.01 10.26
CA ASP A 260 -12.44 2.71 9.58
C ASP A 260 -11.38 1.76 10.17
N ALA A 261 -11.80 0.54 10.50
CA ALA A 261 -10.89 -0.50 10.92
C ALA A 261 -10.23 -1.12 9.68
N GLY A 262 -8.90 -1.09 9.62
CA GLY A 262 -8.14 -1.78 8.58
C GLY A 262 -8.30 -3.29 8.71
N CYS A 263 -8.80 -3.94 7.65
CA CYS A 263 -8.97 -5.38 7.56
C CYS A 263 -8.07 -5.93 6.44
N SER A 264 -7.31 -6.98 6.71
CA SER A 264 -6.59 -7.74 5.69
C SER A 264 -6.94 -9.22 5.78
N TRP A 265 -6.90 -9.93 4.65
CA TRP A 265 -7.35 -11.31 4.54
C TRP A 265 -6.20 -12.21 4.10
N ILE A 266 -5.97 -13.33 4.79
CA ILE A 266 -5.06 -14.39 4.32
C ILE A 266 -5.89 -15.63 4.02
N GLU A 267 -5.75 -16.15 2.80
CA GLU A 267 -6.40 -17.38 2.34
C GLU A 267 -5.36 -18.51 2.28
N LYS A 268 -5.52 -19.56 3.11
CA LYS A 268 -4.60 -20.71 3.14
C LYS A 268 -5.33 -21.97 2.70
N LYS A 269 -4.85 -22.65 1.67
CA LYS A 269 -5.26 -24.01 1.31
C LYS A 269 -4.50 -25.00 2.20
N LEU A 270 -5.22 -25.74 3.04
CA LEU A 270 -4.66 -26.87 3.80
C LEU A 270 -4.75 -28.12 2.92
N ARG A 271 -3.61 -28.75 2.63
CA ARG A 271 -3.57 -30.14 2.16
C ARG A 271 -3.14 -31.00 3.34
N ASP A 272 -3.95 -32.00 3.65
CA ASP A 272 -3.66 -33.11 4.58
C ASP A 272 -3.14 -32.71 5.95
N ALA A 273 -4.02 -32.14 6.79
CA ALA A 273 -3.77 -32.05 8.22
C ALA A 273 -4.98 -32.61 8.99
N GLU A 274 -4.77 -33.73 9.69
CA GLU A 274 -5.59 -34.06 10.86
C GLU A 274 -5.47 -32.89 11.84
N ILE A 275 -6.54 -32.12 11.98
CA ILE A 275 -6.60 -31.00 12.91
C ILE A 275 -6.89 -31.57 14.31
N SER A 276 -5.84 -32.00 15.01
CA SER A 276 -5.83 -31.92 16.47
C SER A 276 -5.47 -30.48 16.83
N LEU A 277 -6.45 -29.67 17.21
CA LEU A 277 -6.25 -28.30 17.69
C LEU A 277 -5.40 -28.29 18.97
N PRO A 278 -4.20 -27.66 19.01
CA PRO A 278 -3.68 -27.11 20.25
C PRO A 278 -4.01 -25.61 20.24
N ILE A 279 -4.84 -25.21 21.19
CA ILE A 279 -4.98 -23.83 21.62
C ILE A 279 -3.59 -23.34 22.03
N VAL A 280 -3.03 -22.33 21.35
CA VAL A 280 -1.94 -21.52 21.90
C VAL A 280 -2.23 -20.03 21.69
N TYR A 281 -2.10 -19.32 22.80
CA TYR A 281 -2.51 -17.96 23.09
C TYR A 281 -1.60 -16.91 22.46
N GLY A 282 -2.19 -15.96 21.73
CA GLY A 282 -1.62 -14.63 21.53
C GLY A 282 -2.46 -13.62 22.31
N ASN A 283 -2.03 -13.23 23.51
CA ASN A 283 -2.64 -12.11 24.23
C ASN A 283 -2.13 -10.81 23.60
N ALA A 284 -2.96 -10.11 22.82
CA ALA A 284 -2.73 -8.69 22.55
C ALA A 284 -3.40 -7.88 23.67
N ALA A 285 -2.58 -7.21 24.49
CA ALA A 285 -3.07 -6.25 25.47
C ALA A 285 -3.14 -4.87 24.80
N PHE A 286 -4.35 -4.34 24.66
CA PHE A 286 -4.56 -2.97 24.23
C PHE A 286 -5.07 -2.15 25.42
N TRP A 287 -4.54 -0.94 25.55
CA TRP A 287 -4.99 0.05 26.51
C TRP A 287 -6.07 0.91 25.86
N LEU A 288 -7.26 0.93 26.45
CA LEU A 288 -8.40 1.72 26.02
C LEU A 288 -8.65 2.81 27.06
N TRP A 289 -8.76 4.05 26.64
CA TRP A 289 -9.14 5.16 27.51
C TRP A 289 -10.67 5.25 27.55
N GLU A 290 -11.28 4.81 28.65
CA GLU A 290 -12.72 4.89 28.91
C GLU A 290 -12.95 5.68 30.19
N LYS A 291 -13.88 6.66 30.15
CA LYS A 291 -14.32 7.45 31.33
C LYS A 291 -13.18 8.13 32.13
N GLY A 292 -12.10 8.54 31.48
CA GLY A 292 -11.01 9.27 32.13
C GLY A 292 -9.92 8.39 32.75
N GLU A 293 -9.91 7.08 32.49
CA GLU A 293 -8.86 6.17 32.95
C GLU A 293 -8.41 5.18 31.87
N TRP A 294 -7.16 4.72 31.97
CA TRP A 294 -6.61 3.65 31.12
C TRP A 294 -7.08 2.29 31.59
N GLN A 295 -7.85 1.60 30.75
CA GLN A 295 -8.36 0.26 31.01
C GLN A 295 -7.60 -0.76 30.15
N SER A 296 -7.07 -1.81 30.79
CA SER A 296 -6.49 -2.95 30.07
C SER A 296 -7.61 -3.92 29.67
N ARG A 297 -7.74 -4.25 28.38
CA ARG A 297 -8.65 -5.30 27.92
C ARG A 297 -7.91 -6.40 27.17
N LYS A 298 -8.15 -7.65 27.56
CA LYS A 298 -7.70 -8.85 26.86
C LYS A 298 -8.79 -9.30 25.89
N TRP A 299 -8.48 -9.35 24.61
CA TRP A 299 -9.39 -9.87 23.59
C TRP A 299 -8.99 -11.30 23.20
N LYS A 300 -9.99 -12.18 23.06
CA LYS A 300 -9.83 -13.53 22.47
C LYS A 300 -10.19 -13.45 20.99
N VAL A 301 -9.30 -13.94 20.12
CA VAL A 301 -9.58 -14.12 18.69
C VAL A 301 -10.33 -15.45 18.51
N TYR A 302 -11.48 -15.43 17.87
CA TYR A 302 -12.30 -16.63 17.61
C TYR A 302 -12.12 -17.10 16.17
N PHE A 303 -11.97 -18.42 15.99
CA PHE A 303 -11.98 -19.08 14.69
C PHE A 303 -13.38 -19.66 14.43
N HIS A 304 -13.95 -19.43 13.24
CA HIS A 304 -15.13 -20.16 12.76
C HIS A 304 -14.73 -21.02 11.57
N GLY A 305 -14.80 -22.35 11.72
CA GLY A 305 -14.62 -23.30 10.63
C GLY A 305 -15.90 -24.14 10.46
N ALA A 306 -16.37 -24.29 9.22
CA ALA A 306 -17.41 -25.26 8.88
C ALA A 306 -16.77 -26.62 8.57
N ARG A 307 -17.30 -27.71 9.15
CA ARG A 307 -16.91 -29.08 8.82
C ARG A 307 -17.66 -29.54 7.57
N ASN A 308 -16.95 -29.89 6.51
CA ASN A 308 -17.45 -30.85 5.52
C ASN A 308 -16.28 -31.64 4.94
N LYS A 309 -16.39 -32.97 4.88
CA LYS A 309 -15.24 -33.87 4.64
C LYS A 309 -14.75 -33.94 3.19
N ASP A 310 -15.43 -33.29 2.25
CA ASP A 310 -15.14 -33.40 0.80
C ASP A 310 -14.85 -32.05 0.11
N LEU A 311 -14.53 -31.00 0.85
CA LEU A 311 -14.22 -29.67 0.29
C LEU A 311 -12.89 -29.14 0.85
N ASP A 312 -12.04 -28.63 -0.03
CA ASP A 312 -10.90 -27.78 0.31
C ASP A 312 -11.36 -26.72 1.33
N VAL A 313 -10.94 -26.85 2.59
CA VAL A 313 -11.33 -25.91 3.65
C VAL A 313 -10.56 -24.62 3.47
N VAL A 314 -11.27 -23.56 3.07
CA VAL A 314 -10.74 -22.20 2.97
C VAL A 314 -10.89 -21.51 4.32
N ILE A 315 -9.77 -21.23 5.00
CA ILE A 315 -9.76 -20.37 6.19
C ILE A 315 -9.46 -18.94 5.75
N LYS A 316 -10.38 -18.01 6.05
CA LYS A 316 -10.17 -16.56 5.90
C LYS A 316 -9.65 -16.00 7.22
N LEU A 317 -8.38 -15.61 7.27
CA LEU A 317 -7.79 -14.92 8.42
C LEU A 317 -8.01 -13.42 8.28
N ALA A 318 -8.75 -12.79 9.21
CA ALA A 318 -8.75 -11.33 9.32
C ALA A 318 -7.55 -10.88 10.16
N VAL A 319 -6.53 -10.29 9.55
CA VAL A 319 -5.47 -9.58 10.28
C VAL A 319 -5.88 -8.11 10.36
N PHE A 320 -6.20 -7.64 11.56
CA PHE A 320 -6.39 -6.23 11.82
C PHE A 320 -5.01 -5.55 11.77
N SER A 321 -4.75 -4.78 10.72
CA SER A 321 -3.56 -3.93 10.66
C SER A 321 -3.77 -2.74 11.59
N CYS A 322 -3.46 -2.89 12.87
CA CYS A 322 -3.18 -1.73 13.70
C CYS A 322 -1.89 -1.11 13.18
N ILE A 323 -2.02 0.12 12.67
CA ILE A 323 -0.97 1.11 12.38
C ILE A 323 0.30 0.80 13.20
N GLN A 324 1.45 0.65 12.51
CA GLN A 324 2.77 0.55 13.11
C GLN A 324 2.95 1.70 14.12
N VAL A 325 2.79 1.40 15.41
CA VAL A 325 3.39 2.20 16.48
C VAL A 325 4.79 1.63 16.64
N SER A 326 5.76 2.34 16.07
CA SER A 326 7.18 2.15 16.34
C SER A 326 7.46 2.45 17.82
N ILE A 327 7.33 1.44 18.67
CA ILE A 327 7.87 1.48 20.03
C ILE A 327 9.37 1.19 19.89
N THR A 328 10.20 2.23 19.97
CA THR A 328 11.64 2.10 20.17
C THR A 328 11.90 1.45 21.55
N PRO A 329 12.67 0.36 21.65
CA PRO A 329 13.05 -0.19 22.94
C PRO A 329 14.24 0.61 23.47
N ARG A 330 14.02 1.44 24.50
CA ARG A 330 15.12 1.89 25.36
C ARG A 330 14.77 1.64 26.82
N GLU A 331 15.68 0.89 27.43
CA GLU A 331 16.02 0.86 28.84
C GLU A 331 14.98 0.23 29.77
N LEU A 332 15.22 -1.03 30.13
CA LEU A 332 15.00 -1.58 31.47
C LEU A 332 15.69 -2.96 31.56
N TRP A 333 16.99 -2.93 31.85
CA TRP A 333 17.72 -4.08 32.41
C TRP A 333 18.18 -3.73 33.82
N SER A 334 17.35 -4.12 34.80
CA SER A 334 17.66 -4.58 36.17
C SER A 334 18.42 -3.62 37.13
N PRO A 335 18.44 -3.86 38.48
CA PRO A 335 18.06 -5.09 39.19
C PRO A 335 17.23 -4.87 40.48
N ASN A 336 16.88 -6.00 41.10
CA ASN A 336 16.46 -6.17 42.52
C ASN A 336 14.97 -5.97 42.83
N HIS A 337 14.21 -7.08 42.80
CA HIS A 337 13.81 -7.73 44.05
C HIS A 337 13.35 -9.17 43.75
N LEU A 338 14.23 -10.11 44.14
CA LEU A 338 13.91 -11.50 44.48
C LEU A 338 13.05 -11.56 45.74
N ASN A 339 12.39 -12.72 45.92
CA ASN A 339 11.70 -13.28 47.12
C ASN A 339 10.17 -13.24 47.00
N TYR A 340 9.38 -14.33 47.03
CA TYR A 340 9.51 -15.77 47.30
C TYR A 340 8.47 -16.47 46.36
N GLY A 341 8.63 -17.65 45.77
CA GLY A 341 8.96 -18.95 46.36
C GLY A 341 7.67 -19.76 46.63
N ILE A 342 7.39 -20.80 45.82
CA ILE A 342 7.27 -22.25 46.22
C ILE A 342 5.79 -22.71 46.31
N ARG A 343 5.31 -23.87 45.82
CA ARG A 343 5.86 -25.07 45.12
C ARG A 343 4.69 -25.94 44.59
N MET A 344 4.98 -26.67 43.51
CA MET A 344 4.56 -28.05 43.14
C MET A 344 3.07 -28.37 42.89
N GLY A 345 2.70 -29.21 41.91
CA GLY A 345 3.52 -30.22 41.20
C GLY A 345 3.60 -30.10 39.69
#